data_AF-A0A1I8BL90-F1
#
_entry.id   AF-A0A1I8BL90-F1
#
_cell.length_a   1.000
_cell.length_b   1.000
_cell.length_c   1.000
_cell.angle_alpha   90.00
_cell.angle_beta   90.00
_cell.angle_gamma   90.00
#
_symmetry.space_group_name_H-M   'P 1'
#
loop_
_entity.id
_entity.type
_entity.pdbx_description
1 polymer ?
#
loop_
_entity_poly.entity_id
_entity_poly.type
_entity_poly.pdbx_seq_one_letter_code
_entity_poly.pdbx_strand_id
1 'polypeptide(L)'
;MFEEGTLSDCLIKVGDETIKAHRCILAQNSKVFLRMFEQKGMKEAQKGEIKIVDSSPECFRAMIEYFYSGEITKINFEKLVDDLYVIAHKYEVLTLMDKCESFMSLNIDAANFTKRCHYAGLYGLPMLEKACIKYIFDNKNFLISNEWNEFKIANSTLAFRLLESVVGDETIKAHRCILAQNSKVFLRMFEQKGMKEAQKGEIKIVDSSPECFRAMIEYFYSGEITKINFEKLVDDLYVIAHKYEVLTLMDKCESFMSLNIDATNFTKRCHYAELYNLPLLKNACIKSISANRNNFLISNEWNEFKGNNSPMAIQLLESALKNSTSALC
;
A
#
# COMPACT_ATOMS: atom_id res chain seq x y z
N MET A 1 3.98 38.12 -29.38
CA MET A 1 4.62 38.88 -28.28
C MET A 1 5.85 38.18 -27.72
N PHE A 2 5.78 36.91 -27.30
CA PHE A 2 6.97 36.20 -26.81
C PHE A 2 8.02 35.95 -27.91
N GLU A 3 7.67 35.20 -28.98
CA GLU A 3 8.60 34.84 -30.06
C GLU A 3 9.23 36.04 -30.77
N GLU A 4 8.43 37.06 -31.07
CA GLU A 4 8.90 38.26 -31.76
C GLU A 4 9.70 39.20 -30.85
N GLY A 5 9.57 39.05 -29.51
CA GLY A 5 10.17 39.95 -28.52
C GLY A 5 9.67 41.41 -28.62
N THR A 6 8.53 41.63 -29.27
CA THR A 6 7.93 42.95 -29.44
C THR A 6 7.51 43.52 -28.08
N LEU A 7 7.98 44.74 -27.77
CA LEU A 7 7.76 45.45 -26.50
C LEU A 7 8.40 44.82 -25.26
N SER A 8 9.38 43.91 -25.43
CA SER A 8 10.10 43.33 -24.30
C SER A 8 10.88 44.39 -23.51
N ASP A 9 10.74 44.38 -22.19
CA ASP A 9 11.41 45.28 -21.24
C ASP A 9 12.35 44.52 -20.27
N CYS A 10 12.59 43.24 -20.55
CA CYS A 10 13.51 42.37 -19.82
C CYS A 10 14.30 41.43 -20.75
N LEU A 11 15.59 41.25 -20.44
CA LEU A 11 16.49 40.29 -21.06
C LEU A 11 16.93 39.27 -20.01
N ILE A 12 16.67 38.00 -20.26
CA ILE A 12 17.07 36.90 -19.39
C ILE A 12 18.21 36.15 -20.07
N LYS A 13 19.40 36.20 -19.47
CA LYS A 13 20.60 35.52 -19.95
C LYS A 13 20.70 34.16 -19.24
N VAL A 14 20.54 33.07 -19.98
CA VAL A 14 20.58 31.68 -19.48
C VAL A 14 21.65 30.94 -20.27
N GLY A 15 22.77 30.60 -19.63
CA GLY A 15 23.92 30.04 -20.36
C GLY A 15 24.40 30.99 -21.46
N ASP A 16 24.41 30.50 -22.70
CA ASP A 16 24.76 31.21 -23.93
C ASP A 16 23.55 31.83 -24.65
N GLU A 17 22.33 31.56 -24.19
CA GLU A 17 21.11 32.11 -24.77
C GLU A 17 20.64 33.39 -24.05
N THR A 18 19.93 34.23 -24.82
CA THR A 18 19.22 35.39 -24.28
C THR A 18 17.74 35.31 -24.67
N ILE A 19 16.87 35.33 -23.67
CA ILE A 19 15.41 35.30 -23.82
C ILE A 19 14.88 36.71 -23.57
N LYS A 20 14.12 37.25 -24.53
CA LYS A 20 13.38 38.51 -24.37
C LYS A 20 12.06 38.24 -23.67
N ALA A 21 11.72 39.02 -22.65
CA ALA A 21 10.51 38.83 -21.87
C ALA A 21 9.92 40.15 -21.38
N HIS A 22 8.72 40.07 -20.80
CA HIS A 22 7.96 41.20 -20.26
C HIS A 22 7.90 41.10 -18.75
N ARG A 23 8.37 42.11 -18.03
CA ARG A 23 8.41 42.14 -16.56
C ARG A 23 7.02 41.92 -15.96
N CYS A 24 5.98 42.50 -16.56
CA CYS A 24 4.61 42.34 -16.09
C CYS A 24 4.14 40.87 -16.13
N ILE A 25 4.47 40.13 -17.19
CA ILE A 25 4.11 38.71 -17.32
C ILE A 25 4.93 37.85 -16.34
N LEU A 26 6.23 38.13 -16.21
CA LEU A 26 7.09 37.45 -15.24
C LEU A 26 6.58 37.67 -13.80
N ALA A 27 6.26 38.92 -13.43
CA ALA A 27 5.79 39.30 -12.11
C ALA A 27 4.39 38.74 -11.79
N GLN A 28 3.52 38.66 -12.80
CA GLN A 28 2.19 38.06 -12.64
C GLN A 28 2.26 36.57 -12.29
N ASN A 29 3.23 35.84 -12.87
CA ASN A 29 3.34 34.39 -12.74
C ASN A 29 4.33 33.92 -11.66
N SER A 30 5.14 34.83 -11.10
CA SER A 30 6.14 34.51 -10.09
C SER A 30 6.31 35.63 -9.07
N LYS A 31 6.07 35.30 -7.79
CA LYS A 31 6.32 36.22 -6.67
C LYS A 31 7.81 36.57 -6.52
N VAL A 32 8.70 35.68 -6.98
CA VAL A 32 10.14 35.96 -6.99
C VAL A 32 10.46 37.05 -8.00
N PHE A 33 9.93 36.98 -9.22
CA PHE A 33 10.10 38.06 -10.20
C PHE A 33 9.41 39.35 -9.77
N LEU A 34 8.21 39.28 -9.18
CA LEU A 34 7.53 40.46 -8.65
C LEU A 34 8.42 41.20 -7.63
N ARG A 35 8.90 40.49 -6.61
CA ARG A 35 9.81 41.05 -5.60
C ARG A 35 11.09 41.59 -6.23
N MET A 36 11.67 40.85 -7.18
CA MET A 36 12.89 41.25 -7.90
C MET A 36 12.72 42.60 -8.60
N PHE A 37 11.56 42.88 -9.19
CA PHE A 37 11.32 44.13 -9.93
C PHE A 37 10.84 45.29 -9.05
N GLU A 38 10.15 45.01 -7.94
CA GLU A 38 9.67 46.05 -7.00
C GLU A 38 10.78 46.59 -6.09
N GLN A 39 11.82 45.79 -5.82
CA GLN A 39 12.83 46.14 -4.83
C GLN A 39 13.75 47.26 -5.33
N LYS A 40 13.62 48.45 -4.72
CA LYS A 40 14.50 49.60 -4.97
C LYS A 40 15.96 49.24 -4.66
N GLY A 41 16.80 49.26 -5.70
CA GLY A 41 18.25 49.04 -5.58
C GLY A 41 18.78 47.75 -6.22
N MET A 42 17.92 46.85 -6.70
CA MET A 42 18.38 45.69 -7.48
C MET A 42 18.79 46.10 -8.90
N LYS A 43 19.95 45.58 -9.35
CA LYS A 43 20.47 45.88 -10.70
C LYS A 43 19.55 45.32 -11.78
N GLU A 44 18.92 44.19 -11.51
CA GLU A 44 17.95 43.50 -12.34
C GLU A 44 16.71 44.38 -12.56
N ALA A 45 16.19 45.01 -11.51
CA ALA A 45 15.09 45.97 -11.59
C ALA A 45 15.47 47.23 -12.40
N GLN A 46 16.71 47.72 -12.26
CA GLN A 46 17.15 48.94 -12.93
C GLN A 46 17.52 48.72 -14.40
N LYS A 47 18.22 47.62 -14.70
CA LYS A 47 18.76 47.33 -16.05
C LYS A 47 17.84 46.47 -16.89
N GLY A 48 16.91 45.74 -16.29
CA GLY A 48 16.08 44.76 -16.98
C GLY A 48 16.85 43.54 -17.44
N GLU A 49 18.07 43.31 -16.96
CA GLU A 49 18.84 42.13 -17.30
C GLU A 49 18.90 41.18 -16.11
N ILE A 50 18.49 39.92 -16.33
CA ILE A 50 18.52 38.85 -15.33
C ILE A 50 19.50 37.78 -15.80
N LYS A 51 20.39 37.33 -14.92
CA LYS A 51 21.32 36.25 -15.23
C LYS A 51 20.92 34.98 -14.49
N ILE A 52 20.73 33.89 -15.23
CA ILE A 52 20.40 32.55 -14.72
C ILE A 52 21.63 31.68 -14.92
N VAL A 53 22.07 31.03 -13.85
CA VAL A 53 23.31 30.22 -13.84
C VAL A 53 23.05 28.75 -13.50
N ASP A 54 21.85 28.42 -13.04
CA ASP A 54 21.49 27.12 -12.47
C ASP A 54 20.29 26.48 -13.18
N SER A 55 20.10 26.79 -14.46
CA SER A 55 19.12 26.15 -15.34
C SER A 55 19.67 26.07 -16.76
N SER A 56 19.28 25.03 -17.50
CA SER A 56 19.51 24.98 -18.95
C SER A 56 18.65 26.03 -19.67
N PRO A 57 19.10 26.53 -20.84
CA PRO A 57 18.31 27.42 -21.68
C PRO A 57 16.95 26.81 -22.06
N GLU A 58 16.95 25.53 -22.43
CA GLU A 58 15.75 24.78 -22.82
C GLU A 58 14.70 24.74 -21.70
N CYS A 59 15.11 24.37 -20.48
CA CYS A 59 14.19 24.29 -19.34
C CYS A 59 13.65 25.67 -18.93
N PHE A 60 14.53 26.68 -18.88
CA PHE A 60 14.11 28.02 -18.51
C PHE A 60 13.16 28.63 -19.55
N ARG A 61 13.46 28.43 -20.84
CA ARG A 61 12.58 28.83 -21.94
C ARG A 61 11.21 28.18 -21.82
N ALA A 62 11.12 26.88 -21.54
CA ALA A 62 9.85 26.18 -21.35
C ALA A 62 9.02 26.77 -20.18
N MET A 63 9.66 27.17 -19.08
CA MET A 63 8.96 27.88 -17.99
C MET A 63 8.47 29.26 -18.43
N ILE A 64 9.26 30.00 -19.21
CA ILE A 64 8.82 31.30 -19.74
C ILE A 64 7.67 31.12 -20.74
N GLU A 65 7.76 30.18 -21.68
CA GLU A 65 6.66 29.84 -22.60
C GLU A 65 5.37 29.55 -21.84
N TYR A 66 5.46 28.77 -20.76
CA TYR A 66 4.34 28.48 -19.87
C TYR A 66 3.72 29.75 -19.27
N PHE A 67 4.49 30.80 -18.96
CA PHE A 67 3.93 32.06 -18.47
C PHE A 67 3.10 32.81 -19.51
N TYR A 68 3.37 32.62 -20.80
CA TYR A 68 2.63 33.27 -21.89
C TYR A 68 1.46 32.45 -22.38
N SER A 69 1.58 31.12 -22.41
CA SER A 69 0.57 30.23 -23.01
C SER A 69 -0.23 29.44 -22.00
N GLY A 70 0.27 29.24 -20.77
CA GLY A 70 -0.24 28.26 -19.82
C GLY A 70 0.07 26.81 -20.20
N GLU A 71 0.87 26.57 -21.25
CA GLU A 71 1.13 25.26 -21.81
C GLU A 71 2.62 25.03 -22.09
N ILE A 72 3.02 23.75 -21.99
CA ILE A 72 4.32 23.24 -22.43
C ILE A 72 4.00 22.02 -23.28
N THR A 73 4.67 21.87 -24.42
CA THR A 73 4.45 20.72 -25.31
C THR A 73 4.70 19.41 -24.55
N LYS A 74 3.92 18.37 -24.86
CA LYS A 74 4.03 17.08 -24.17
C LYS A 74 5.46 16.55 -24.16
N ILE A 75 6.14 16.59 -25.32
CA ILE A 75 7.51 16.08 -25.48
C ILE A 75 8.49 16.83 -24.56
N ASN A 76 8.44 18.16 -24.55
CA ASN A 76 9.32 18.96 -23.69
C ASN A 76 9.00 18.75 -22.22
N PHE A 77 7.71 18.66 -21.88
CA PHE A 77 7.28 18.47 -20.50
C PHE A 77 7.75 17.14 -19.94
N GLU A 78 7.57 16.03 -20.68
CA GLU A 78 8.04 14.70 -20.27
C GLU A 78 9.55 14.65 -20.09
N LYS A 79 10.29 15.29 -21.01
CA LYS A 79 11.76 15.35 -20.97
C LYS A 79 12.28 16.19 -19.80
N LEU A 80 11.62 17.31 -19.49
CA LEU A 80 12.15 18.35 -18.61
C LEU A 80 11.46 18.40 -17.24
N VAL A 81 10.49 17.52 -16.94
CA VAL A 81 9.63 17.64 -15.74
C VAL A 81 10.41 17.81 -14.43
N ASP A 82 11.55 17.14 -14.31
CA ASP A 82 12.39 17.21 -13.11
C ASP A 82 13.02 18.60 -12.95
N ASP A 83 13.66 19.11 -14.00
CA ASP A 83 14.29 20.42 -13.99
C ASP A 83 13.24 21.53 -13.91
N LEU A 84 12.10 21.35 -14.58
CA LEU A 84 10.94 22.25 -14.52
C LEU A 84 10.40 22.35 -13.10
N TYR A 85 10.28 21.24 -12.36
CA TYR A 85 9.86 21.29 -10.97
C TYR A 85 10.86 22.09 -10.11
N VAL A 86 12.16 21.86 -10.28
CA VAL A 86 13.21 22.56 -9.52
C VAL A 86 13.15 24.07 -9.75
N ILE A 87 13.05 24.52 -11.01
CA ILE A 87 12.97 25.95 -11.30
C ILE A 87 11.61 26.53 -10.91
N ALA A 88 10.50 25.79 -11.08
CA ALA A 88 9.18 26.24 -10.65
C ALA A 88 9.14 26.45 -9.13
N HIS A 89 9.73 25.53 -8.36
CA HIS A 89 9.89 25.68 -6.91
C HIS A 89 10.75 26.90 -6.56
N LYS A 90 11.90 27.08 -7.23
CA LYS A 90 12.80 28.23 -7.01
C LYS A 90 12.11 29.57 -7.30
N TYR A 91 11.30 29.65 -8.35
CA TYR A 91 10.59 30.85 -8.77
C TYR A 91 9.17 30.96 -8.21
N GLU A 92 8.77 30.06 -7.30
CA GLU A 92 7.43 30.02 -6.67
C GLU A 92 6.26 30.01 -7.70
N VAL A 93 6.41 29.24 -8.78
CA VAL A 93 5.39 29.06 -9.82
C VAL A 93 4.49 27.89 -9.45
N LEU A 94 3.54 28.14 -8.53
CA LEU A 94 2.71 27.09 -7.92
C LEU A 94 1.96 26.22 -8.93
N THR A 95 1.37 26.83 -9.97
CA THR A 95 0.61 26.07 -10.97
C THR A 95 1.48 25.12 -11.80
N LEU A 96 2.74 25.47 -12.03
CA LEU A 96 3.70 24.60 -12.72
C LEU A 96 4.20 23.50 -11.78
N MET A 97 4.42 23.81 -10.50
CA MET A 97 4.76 22.81 -9.47
C MET A 97 3.67 21.74 -9.37
N ASP A 98 2.39 22.14 -9.27
CA ASP A 98 1.25 21.22 -9.19
C ASP A 98 1.15 20.33 -10.43
N LYS A 99 1.38 20.92 -11.61
CA LYS A 99 1.38 20.19 -12.89
C LYS A 99 2.51 19.16 -12.95
N CYS A 100 3.71 19.54 -12.50
CA CYS A 100 4.85 18.64 -12.42
C CYS A 100 4.62 17.51 -11.39
N GLU A 101 4.13 17.82 -10.18
CA GLU A 101 3.82 16.80 -9.17
C GLU A 101 2.78 15.81 -9.69
N SER A 102 1.72 16.31 -10.32
CA SER A 102 0.66 15.47 -10.91
C SER A 102 1.21 14.53 -11.97
N PHE A 103 2.04 15.04 -12.88
CA PHE A 103 2.65 14.22 -13.92
C PHE A 103 3.61 13.18 -13.33
N MET A 104 4.48 13.58 -12.40
CA MET A 104 5.41 12.66 -11.73
C MET A 104 4.68 11.55 -10.97
N SER A 105 3.55 11.87 -10.34
CA SER A 105 2.71 10.93 -9.59
C SER A 105 2.04 9.90 -10.49
N LEU A 106 1.69 10.27 -11.73
CA LEU A 106 1.06 9.37 -12.69
C LEU A 106 2.06 8.51 -13.47
N ASN A 107 3.34 8.90 -13.49
CA ASN A 107 4.39 8.28 -14.31
C ASN A 107 5.55 7.79 -13.44
N ILE A 108 5.24 6.93 -12.47
CA ILE A 108 6.24 6.24 -11.65
C ILE A 108 6.57 4.89 -12.28
N ASP A 109 7.88 4.61 -12.41
CA ASP A 109 8.42 3.34 -12.87
C ASP A 109 9.63 2.93 -12.01
N ALA A 110 10.18 1.74 -12.25
CA ALA A 110 11.30 1.22 -11.49
C ALA A 110 12.57 2.09 -11.60
N ALA A 111 12.81 2.70 -12.77
CA ALA A 111 14.00 3.51 -13.02
C ALA A 111 13.92 4.87 -12.32
N ASN A 112 12.72 5.45 -12.21
CA ASN A 112 12.52 6.77 -11.64
C ASN A 112 12.07 6.74 -10.16
N PHE A 113 11.64 5.59 -9.63
CA PHE A 113 11.07 5.43 -8.29
C PHE A 113 11.90 6.09 -7.19
N THR A 114 13.22 5.85 -7.17
CA THR A 114 14.14 6.42 -6.18
C THR A 114 14.13 7.95 -6.21
N LYS A 115 14.17 8.53 -7.41
CA LYS A 115 14.15 9.99 -7.60
C LYS A 115 12.81 10.58 -7.15
N ARG A 116 11.70 9.92 -7.46
CA ARG A 116 10.34 10.32 -7.05
C ARG A 116 10.19 10.31 -5.52
N CYS A 117 10.68 9.26 -4.85
CA CYS A 117 10.71 9.18 -3.38
C CYS A 117 11.55 10.30 -2.77
N HIS A 118 12.70 10.62 -3.36
CA HIS A 118 13.55 11.71 -2.90
C HIS A 118 12.83 13.06 -3.03
N TYR A 119 12.18 13.33 -4.17
CA TYR A 119 11.43 14.57 -4.37
C TYR A 119 10.27 14.70 -3.39
N ALA A 120 9.54 13.60 -3.14
CA ALA A 120 8.48 13.56 -2.15
C ALA A 120 8.95 13.99 -0.76
N GLY A 121 10.10 13.47 -0.31
CA GLY A 121 10.68 13.82 0.98
C GLY A 121 11.31 15.22 1.02
N LEU A 122 12.08 15.60 -0.01
CA LEU A 122 12.83 16.85 -0.05
C LEU A 122 11.92 18.08 -0.12
N TYR A 123 10.87 18.01 -0.96
CA TYR A 123 9.96 19.13 -1.20
C TYR A 123 8.63 19.01 -0.46
N GLY A 124 8.40 17.90 0.26
CA GLY A 124 7.14 17.65 0.97
C GLY A 124 5.96 17.54 0.01
N LEU A 125 6.05 16.63 -0.98
CA LEU A 125 5.05 16.45 -2.03
C LEU A 125 4.10 15.27 -1.69
N PRO A 126 2.95 15.52 -1.05
CA PRO A 126 2.10 14.47 -0.50
C PRO A 126 1.38 13.65 -1.58
N MET A 127 1.10 14.21 -2.76
CA MET A 127 0.47 13.46 -3.85
C MET A 127 1.49 12.50 -4.45
N LEU A 128 2.73 12.97 -4.65
CA LEU A 128 3.83 12.14 -5.13
C LEU A 128 4.19 11.03 -4.13
N GLU A 129 4.21 11.34 -2.83
CA GLU A 129 4.45 10.36 -1.78
C GLU A 129 3.42 9.22 -1.81
N LYS A 130 2.13 9.56 -1.88
CA LYS A 130 1.05 8.57 -2.01
C LYS A 130 1.19 7.74 -3.27
N ALA A 131 1.62 8.35 -4.38
CA ALA A 131 1.85 7.63 -5.62
C ALA A 131 3.02 6.64 -5.51
N CYS A 132 4.12 7.00 -4.83
CA CYS A 132 5.22 6.07 -4.55
C CYS A 132 4.76 4.86 -3.70
N ILE A 133 3.96 5.10 -2.66
CA ILE A 133 3.36 4.03 -1.83
C ILE A 133 2.47 3.12 -2.69
N LYS A 134 1.60 3.72 -3.51
CA LYS A 134 0.72 2.97 -4.42
C LYS A 134 1.51 2.15 -5.43
N TYR A 135 2.61 2.69 -5.98
CA TYR A 135 3.47 1.96 -6.91
C TYR A 135 4.01 0.67 -6.28
N ILE A 136 4.49 0.72 -5.03
CA ILE A 136 4.95 -0.49 -4.32
C ILE A 136 3.79 -1.47 -4.13
N PHE A 137 2.62 -0.98 -3.70
CA PHE A 137 1.43 -1.82 -3.46
C PHE A 137 0.99 -2.57 -4.72
N ASP A 138 0.92 -1.86 -5.85
CA ASP A 138 0.48 -2.41 -7.14
C ASP A 138 1.56 -3.32 -7.78
N ASN A 139 2.85 -3.10 -7.50
CA ASN A 139 3.98 -3.80 -8.12
C ASN A 139 4.79 -4.63 -7.13
N LYS A 140 4.19 -5.65 -6.51
CA LYS A 140 4.88 -6.49 -5.50
C LYS A 140 6.21 -7.11 -5.97
N ASN A 141 6.34 -7.42 -7.26
CA ASN A 141 7.59 -7.95 -7.84
C ASN A 141 8.75 -6.95 -7.80
N PHE A 142 8.47 -5.64 -7.75
CA PHE A 142 9.47 -4.60 -7.56
C PHE A 142 10.24 -4.78 -6.25
N LEU A 143 9.60 -5.29 -5.19
CA LEU A 143 10.25 -5.55 -3.90
C LEU A 143 11.36 -6.61 -3.94
N ILE A 144 11.44 -7.39 -5.02
CA ILE A 144 12.45 -8.43 -5.25
C ILE A 144 13.50 -7.95 -6.27
N SER A 145 13.33 -6.77 -6.86
CA SER A 145 14.19 -6.25 -7.93
C SER A 145 15.51 -5.67 -7.40
N ASN A 146 16.49 -5.51 -8.29
CA ASN A 146 17.77 -4.89 -7.95
C ASN A 146 17.60 -3.42 -7.58
N GLU A 147 16.72 -2.70 -8.27
CA GLU A 147 16.41 -1.29 -8.04
C GLU A 147 15.87 -1.09 -6.61
N TRP A 148 14.98 -1.96 -6.14
CA TRP A 148 14.51 -1.91 -4.76
C TRP A 148 15.61 -2.24 -3.75
N ASN A 149 16.45 -3.23 -4.04
CA ASN A 149 17.58 -3.56 -3.16
C ASN A 149 18.56 -2.39 -3.02
N GLU A 150 18.92 -1.74 -4.14
CA GLU A 150 19.75 -0.54 -4.15
C GLU A 150 19.09 0.61 -3.37
N PHE A 151 17.80 0.86 -3.61
CA PHE A 151 17.02 1.86 -2.90
C PHE A 151 17.01 1.60 -1.39
N LYS A 152 16.78 0.36 -0.97
CA LYS A 152 16.73 -0.06 0.43
C LYS A 152 18.07 0.12 1.13
N ILE A 153 19.18 -0.18 0.46
CA ILE A 153 20.52 0.01 1.01
C ILE A 153 20.81 1.51 1.17
N ALA A 154 20.51 2.31 0.15
CA ALA A 154 20.77 3.74 0.17
C ALA A 154 19.83 4.54 1.11
N ASN A 155 18.58 4.08 1.30
CA ASN A 155 17.52 4.82 1.98
C ASN A 155 16.75 3.94 2.98
N SER A 156 17.45 3.22 3.85
CA SER A 156 16.87 2.20 4.75
C SER A 156 15.67 2.70 5.58
N THR A 157 15.78 3.88 6.21
CA THR A 157 14.69 4.47 7.00
C THR A 157 13.45 4.80 6.15
N LEU A 158 13.67 5.33 4.94
CA LEU A 158 12.58 5.66 4.02
C LEU A 158 11.93 4.39 3.47
N ALA A 159 12.73 3.39 3.11
CA ALA A 159 12.24 2.10 2.66
C ALA A 159 11.38 1.42 3.73
N PHE A 160 11.81 1.43 4.99
CA PHE A 160 11.02 0.92 6.11
C PHE A 160 9.68 1.67 6.25
N ARG A 161 9.71 3.01 6.27
CA ARG A 161 8.49 3.84 6.37
C ARG A 161 7.51 3.61 5.21
N LEU A 162 8.02 3.47 3.98
CA LEU A 162 7.21 3.16 2.81
C LEU A 162 6.58 1.78 2.93
N LEU A 163 7.35 0.77 3.36
CA LEU A 163 6.82 -0.57 3.61
C LEU A 163 5.76 -0.57 4.73
N GLU A 164 5.99 0.14 5.84
CA GLU A 164 4.99 0.31 6.89
C GLU A 164 3.72 0.97 6.35
N SER A 165 3.85 1.94 5.45
CA SER A 165 2.70 2.63 4.82
C SER A 165 1.96 1.75 3.82
N VAL A 166 2.66 0.81 3.15
CA VAL A 166 2.04 -0.20 2.28
C VAL A 166 1.33 -1.28 3.10
N VAL A 167 1.85 -1.58 4.29
CA VAL A 167 1.29 -2.54 5.24
C VAL A 167 0.19 -1.91 6.13
N GLY A 168 0.13 -0.57 6.20
CA GLY A 168 -0.68 0.20 7.15
C GLY A 168 -2.03 0.72 6.65
N ASP A 169 -3.05 0.50 7.49
CA ASP A 169 -4.43 1.00 7.51
C ASP A 169 -5.18 1.10 6.16
N GLU A 170 -5.53 -0.06 5.61
CA GLU A 170 -6.59 -0.15 4.61
C GLU A 170 -7.96 0.16 5.25
N THR A 171 -8.68 1.15 4.71
CA THR A 171 -10.04 1.45 5.16
C THR A 171 -11.06 0.66 4.36
N ILE A 172 -11.79 -0.23 5.04
CA ILE A 172 -12.89 -1.00 4.44
C ILE A 172 -14.21 -0.33 4.82
N LYS A 173 -14.92 0.21 3.81
CA LYS A 173 -16.28 0.75 4.03
C LYS A 173 -17.27 -0.42 4.14
N ALA A 174 -18.12 -0.39 5.16
CA ALA A 174 -19.16 -1.38 5.37
C ALA A 174 -20.39 -0.79 6.07
N HIS A 175 -21.53 -1.46 5.94
CA HIS A 175 -22.79 -1.07 6.55
C HIS A 175 -22.94 -1.71 7.93
N ARG A 176 -23.25 -0.89 8.95
CA ARG A 176 -23.45 -1.36 10.33
C ARG A 176 -24.49 -2.46 10.45
N CYS A 177 -25.60 -2.34 9.71
CA CYS A 177 -26.67 -3.34 9.72
C CYS A 177 -26.19 -4.72 9.23
N ILE A 178 -25.37 -4.76 8.18
CA ILE A 178 -24.84 -6.01 7.62
C ILE A 178 -23.82 -6.64 8.58
N LEU A 179 -22.95 -5.82 9.18
CA LEU A 179 -21.99 -6.28 10.19
C LEU A 179 -22.71 -6.84 11.43
N ALA A 180 -23.71 -6.13 11.95
CA ALA A 180 -24.47 -6.52 13.13
C ALA A 180 -25.31 -7.77 12.91
N GLN A 181 -25.85 -7.95 11.70
CA GLN A 181 -26.61 -9.14 11.34
C GLN A 181 -25.75 -10.41 11.32
N ASN A 182 -24.49 -10.29 10.88
CA ASN A 182 -23.60 -11.45 10.69
C ASN A 182 -22.63 -11.68 11.86
N SER A 183 -22.52 -10.76 12.81
CA SER A 183 -21.62 -10.87 13.97
C SER A 183 -22.26 -10.29 15.22
N LYS A 184 -22.43 -11.14 16.24
CA LYS A 184 -22.89 -10.72 17.57
C LYS A 184 -21.92 -9.76 18.25
N VAL A 185 -20.65 -9.79 17.89
CA VAL A 185 -19.64 -8.86 18.41
C VAL A 185 -19.88 -7.46 17.83
N PHE A 186 -20.09 -7.35 16.52
CA PHE A 186 -20.45 -6.06 15.91
C PHE A 186 -21.81 -5.54 16.40
N LEU A 187 -22.81 -6.42 16.58
CA LEU A 187 -24.09 -6.05 17.16
C LEU A 187 -23.91 -5.39 18.54
N ARG A 188 -23.22 -6.08 19.46
CA ARG A 188 -22.92 -5.55 20.80
C ARG A 188 -22.11 -4.25 20.74
N MET A 189 -21.12 -4.19 19.86
CA MET A 189 -20.27 -3.01 19.65
C MET A 189 -21.10 -1.78 19.26
N PHE A 190 -22.13 -1.94 18.43
CA PHE A 190 -22.96 -0.82 17.97
C PHE A 190 -24.11 -0.46 18.92
N GLU A 191 -24.63 -1.43 19.68
CA GLU A 191 -25.73 -1.20 20.62
C GLU A 191 -25.26 -0.60 21.96
N GLN A 192 -24.02 -0.86 22.38
CA GLN A 192 -23.52 -0.42 23.67
C GLN A 192 -23.31 1.10 23.73
N LYS A 193 -24.12 1.79 24.54
CA LYS A 193 -23.96 3.22 24.82
C LYS A 193 -22.59 3.48 25.46
N GLY A 194 -21.74 4.24 24.78
CA GLY A 194 -20.43 4.69 25.28
C GLY A 194 -19.21 4.19 24.51
N MET A 195 -19.36 3.29 23.53
CA MET A 195 -18.25 2.95 22.63
C MET A 195 -18.01 4.09 21.62
N LYS A 196 -16.76 4.57 21.58
CA LYS A 196 -16.36 5.68 20.70
C LYS A 196 -16.44 5.27 19.23
N GLU A 197 -16.21 4.00 18.95
CA GLU A 197 -16.27 3.33 17.65
C GLU A 197 -17.68 3.45 17.04
N ALA A 198 -18.71 3.21 17.87
CA ALA A 198 -20.11 3.37 17.47
C ALA A 198 -20.50 4.83 17.19
N GLN A 199 -19.85 5.80 17.84
CA GLN A 199 -20.12 7.23 17.65
C GLN A 199 -19.35 7.84 16.47
N LYS A 200 -18.09 7.44 16.28
CA LYS A 200 -17.22 7.98 15.22
C LYS A 200 -17.44 7.29 13.86
N GLY A 201 -17.97 6.07 13.84
CA GLY A 201 -18.16 5.32 12.59
C GLY A 201 -16.88 4.71 12.02
N GLU A 202 -15.82 4.66 12.82
CA GLU A 202 -14.54 4.04 12.49
C GLU A 202 -14.21 2.98 13.55
N ILE A 203 -13.80 1.81 13.11
CA ILE A 203 -13.41 0.67 13.95
C ILE A 203 -11.98 0.32 13.58
N LYS A 204 -11.06 0.39 14.54
CA LYS A 204 -9.66 0.03 14.30
C LYS A 204 -9.49 -1.48 14.51
N ILE A 205 -9.11 -2.17 13.45
CA ILE A 205 -8.79 -3.61 13.47
C ILE A 205 -7.27 -3.74 13.48
N VAL A 206 -6.72 -4.37 14.52
CA VAL A 206 -5.25 -4.48 14.72
C VAL A 206 -4.73 -5.91 14.65
N ASP A 207 -5.64 -6.86 14.66
CA ASP A 207 -5.39 -8.28 14.87
C ASP A 207 -5.76 -9.14 13.65
N SER A 208 -5.91 -8.50 12.49
CA SER A 208 -6.16 -9.16 11.21
C SER A 208 -5.44 -8.43 10.09
N SER A 209 -4.98 -9.18 9.08
CA SER A 209 -4.50 -8.57 7.85
C SER A 209 -5.67 -7.94 7.09
N PRO A 210 -5.45 -6.83 6.35
CA PRO A 210 -6.50 -6.21 5.55
C PRO A 210 -7.17 -7.17 4.56
N GLU A 211 -6.38 -8.06 3.95
CA GLU A 211 -6.85 -9.08 3.01
C GLU A 211 -7.81 -10.06 3.68
N CYS A 212 -7.46 -10.57 4.87
CA CYS A 212 -8.29 -11.51 5.61
C CYS A 212 -9.59 -10.86 6.10
N PHE A 213 -9.49 -9.66 6.68
CA PHE A 213 -10.66 -8.93 7.15
C PHE A 213 -11.60 -8.57 5.99
N ARG A 214 -11.06 -8.14 4.85
CA ARG A 214 -11.84 -7.88 3.63
C ARG A 214 -12.59 -9.12 3.17
N ALA A 215 -11.95 -10.29 3.15
CA ALA A 215 -12.61 -11.54 2.77
C ALA A 215 -13.78 -11.89 3.71
N MET A 216 -13.66 -11.65 5.02
CA MET A 216 -14.78 -11.81 5.97
C MET A 216 -15.90 -10.80 5.70
N ILE A 217 -15.56 -9.55 5.39
CA ILE A 217 -16.56 -8.53 5.04
C ILE A 217 -17.28 -8.91 3.74
N GLU A 218 -16.57 -9.30 2.69
CA GLU A 218 -17.16 -9.78 1.43
C GLU A 218 -18.13 -10.94 1.68
N TYR A 219 -17.74 -11.91 2.53
CA TYR A 219 -18.59 -13.00 2.96
C TYR A 219 -19.90 -12.53 3.61
N PHE A 220 -19.91 -11.44 4.40
CA PHE A 220 -21.14 -10.91 4.98
C PHE A 220 -22.13 -10.37 3.93
N TYR A 221 -21.62 -9.89 2.78
CA TYR A 221 -22.47 -9.36 1.72
C TYR A 221 -22.92 -10.44 0.74
N SER A 222 -22.04 -11.39 0.41
CA SER A 222 -22.29 -12.38 -0.65
C SER A 222 -22.63 -13.77 -0.14
N GLY A 223 -22.25 -14.11 1.10
CA GLY A 223 -22.25 -15.49 1.61
C GLY A 223 -21.13 -16.35 1.03
N GLU A 224 -20.23 -15.78 0.21
CA GLU A 224 -19.21 -16.51 -0.54
C GLU A 224 -17.82 -15.89 -0.40
N ILE A 225 -16.79 -16.73 -0.50
CA ILE A 225 -15.39 -16.34 -0.59
C ILE A 225 -14.82 -17.12 -1.77
N THR A 226 -14.03 -16.47 -2.62
CA THR A 226 -13.42 -17.13 -3.78
C THR A 226 -12.54 -18.30 -3.33
N LYS A 227 -12.51 -19.37 -4.12
CA LYS A 227 -11.75 -20.59 -3.78
C LYS A 227 -10.27 -20.30 -3.46
N ILE A 228 -9.64 -19.47 -4.29
CA ILE A 228 -8.22 -19.08 -4.14
C ILE A 228 -7.99 -18.36 -2.81
N ASN A 229 -8.84 -17.39 -2.46
CA ASN A 229 -8.70 -16.66 -1.19
C ASN A 229 -8.98 -17.58 -0.01
N PHE A 230 -9.97 -18.46 -0.12
CA PHE A 230 -10.34 -19.37 0.95
C PHE A 230 -9.21 -20.37 1.26
N GLU A 231 -8.62 -21.00 0.23
CA GLU A 231 -7.47 -21.91 0.39
C GLU A 231 -6.28 -21.23 1.06
N LYS A 232 -6.00 -19.98 0.66
CA LYS A 232 -4.88 -19.19 1.18
C LYS A 232 -5.10 -18.73 2.62
N LEU A 233 -6.32 -18.35 2.98
CA LEU A 233 -6.62 -17.59 4.21
C LEU A 233 -7.40 -18.40 5.26
N VAL A 234 -7.70 -19.68 5.04
CA VAL A 234 -8.61 -20.46 5.91
C VAL A 234 -8.24 -20.41 7.40
N ASP A 235 -6.95 -20.44 7.72
CA ASP A 235 -6.49 -20.39 9.11
C ASP A 235 -6.79 -19.05 9.77
N ASP A 236 -6.42 -17.96 9.11
CA ASP A 236 -6.65 -16.60 9.61
C ASP A 236 -8.15 -16.28 9.62
N LEU A 237 -8.90 -16.74 8.61
CA LEU A 237 -10.35 -16.62 8.51
C LEU A 237 -11.03 -17.31 9.68
N TYR A 238 -10.59 -18.51 10.06
CA TYR A 238 -11.14 -19.21 11.23
C TYR A 238 -10.89 -18.41 12.52
N VAL A 239 -9.66 -17.92 12.72
CA VAL A 239 -9.30 -17.14 13.91
C VAL A 239 -10.16 -15.87 14.04
N ILE A 240 -10.32 -15.11 12.95
CA ILE A 240 -11.16 -13.91 13.00
C ILE A 240 -12.65 -14.24 13.09
N ALA A 241 -13.12 -15.29 12.41
CA ALA A 241 -14.52 -15.73 12.50
C ALA A 241 -14.87 -16.15 13.93
N HIS A 242 -13.97 -16.87 14.60
CA HIS A 242 -14.11 -17.21 16.01
C HIS A 242 -14.14 -15.96 16.89
N LYS A 243 -13.21 -15.01 16.67
CA LYS A 243 -13.17 -13.75 17.44
C LYS A 243 -14.44 -12.90 17.26
N TYR A 244 -14.97 -12.80 16.05
CA TYR A 244 -16.16 -12.02 15.72
C TYR A 244 -17.46 -12.84 15.81
N GLU A 245 -17.39 -14.08 16.29
CA GLU A 245 -18.53 -14.99 16.47
C GLU A 245 -19.36 -15.22 15.19
N VAL A 246 -18.69 -15.38 14.05
CA VAL A 246 -19.30 -15.66 12.74
C VAL A 246 -19.42 -17.17 12.54
N LEU A 247 -20.46 -17.77 13.13
CA LEU A 247 -20.63 -19.23 13.18
C LEU A 247 -20.63 -19.90 11.81
N THR A 248 -21.34 -19.34 10.82
CA THR A 248 -21.44 -19.93 9.48
C THR A 248 -20.09 -19.97 8.76
N LEU A 249 -19.21 -18.99 9.01
CA LEU A 249 -17.86 -18.96 8.46
C LEU A 249 -16.94 -19.94 9.20
N MET A 250 -17.11 -20.08 10.52
CA MET A 250 -16.39 -21.08 11.30
C MET A 250 -16.72 -22.51 10.81
N ASP A 251 -17.99 -22.84 10.62
CA ASP A 251 -18.44 -24.15 10.12
C ASP A 251 -17.87 -24.45 8.72
N LYS A 252 -17.86 -23.43 7.84
CA LYS A 252 -17.28 -23.54 6.50
C LYS A 252 -15.77 -23.79 6.55
N CYS A 253 -15.07 -23.09 7.44
CA CYS A 253 -13.64 -23.27 7.65
C CYS A 253 -13.34 -24.65 8.24
N GLU A 254 -14.08 -25.11 9.27
CA GLU A 254 -13.91 -26.45 9.86
C GLU A 254 -14.14 -27.54 8.82
N SER A 255 -15.19 -27.43 8.02
CA SER A 255 -15.51 -28.39 6.96
C SER A 255 -14.38 -28.48 5.93
N PHE A 256 -13.88 -27.33 5.47
CA PHE A 256 -12.77 -27.30 4.52
C PHE A 256 -11.48 -27.85 5.11
N MET A 257 -11.12 -27.46 6.33
CA MET A 257 -9.94 -27.96 7.04
C MET A 257 -10.01 -29.48 7.25
N SER A 258 -11.20 -30.02 7.51
CA SER A 258 -11.43 -31.46 7.70
C SER A 258 -11.27 -32.27 6.42
N LEU A 259 -11.58 -31.67 5.26
CA LEU A 259 -11.45 -32.32 3.95
C LEU A 259 -10.04 -32.20 3.35
N ASN A 260 -9.25 -31.22 3.79
CA ASN A 260 -7.94 -30.88 3.23
C ASN A 260 -6.82 -31.05 4.25
N ILE A 261 -6.74 -32.24 4.87
CA ILE A 261 -5.65 -32.60 5.79
C ILE A 261 -4.52 -33.26 4.99
N ASP A 262 -3.30 -32.73 5.14
CA ASP A 262 -2.09 -33.28 4.52
C ASP A 262 -0.93 -33.29 5.52
N ALA A 263 0.22 -33.83 5.11
CA ALA A 263 1.40 -33.95 5.97
C ALA A 263 1.93 -32.61 6.50
N THR A 264 1.78 -31.53 5.73
CA THR A 264 2.30 -30.19 6.08
C THR A 264 1.42 -29.45 7.08
N ASN A 265 0.11 -29.71 7.06
CA ASN A 265 -0.86 -28.99 7.88
C ASN A 265 -1.41 -29.81 9.07
N PHE A 266 -1.19 -31.13 9.08
CA PHE A 266 -1.78 -32.05 10.06
C PHE A 266 -1.59 -31.62 11.52
N THR A 267 -0.37 -31.22 11.89
CA THR A 267 -0.04 -30.80 13.26
C THR A 267 -0.87 -29.57 13.68
N LYS A 268 -0.98 -28.59 12.78
CA LYS A 268 -1.79 -27.38 13.00
C LYS A 268 -3.29 -27.71 13.10
N ARG A 269 -3.79 -28.62 12.25
CA ARG A 269 -5.18 -29.09 12.26
C ARG A 269 -5.54 -29.80 13.57
N CYS A 270 -4.65 -30.68 14.05
CA CYS A 270 -4.78 -31.31 15.36
C CYS A 270 -4.90 -30.25 16.45
N HIS A 271 -3.93 -29.32 16.52
CA HIS A 271 -3.94 -28.25 17.50
C HIS A 271 -5.24 -27.43 17.49
N TYR A 272 -5.74 -27.05 16.30
CA TYR A 272 -7.02 -26.34 16.17
C TYR A 272 -8.20 -27.17 16.68
N ALA A 273 -8.20 -28.48 16.39
CA ALA A 273 -9.27 -29.37 16.82
C ALA A 273 -9.44 -29.41 18.35
N GLU A 274 -8.33 -29.31 19.09
CA GLU A 274 -8.37 -29.29 20.55
C GLU A 274 -8.57 -27.88 21.10
N LEU A 275 -7.80 -26.90 20.60
CA LEU A 275 -7.83 -25.51 21.08
C LEU A 275 -9.23 -24.90 20.98
N TYR A 276 -9.92 -25.17 19.87
CA TYR A 276 -11.25 -24.64 19.59
C TYR A 276 -12.36 -25.67 19.76
N ASN A 277 -12.03 -26.89 20.23
CA ASN A 277 -12.96 -28.00 20.38
C ASN A 277 -13.81 -28.26 19.12
N LEU A 278 -13.14 -28.52 18.00
CA LEU A 278 -13.75 -28.72 16.67
C LEU A 278 -13.95 -30.22 16.39
N PRO A 279 -15.18 -30.76 16.55
CA PRO A 279 -15.41 -32.20 16.52
C PRO A 279 -15.26 -32.80 15.12
N LEU A 280 -15.63 -32.09 14.05
CA LEU A 280 -15.47 -32.59 12.68
C LEU A 280 -13.98 -32.68 12.33
N LEU A 281 -13.24 -31.63 12.68
CA LEU A 281 -11.79 -31.60 12.46
C LEU A 281 -11.06 -32.65 13.29
N LYS A 282 -11.44 -32.84 14.56
CA LYS A 282 -10.89 -33.88 15.43
C LYS A 282 -11.10 -35.28 14.84
N ASN A 283 -12.31 -35.57 14.37
CA ASN A 283 -12.64 -36.84 13.73
C ASN A 283 -11.87 -37.04 12.41
N ALA A 284 -11.71 -35.99 11.62
CA ALA A 284 -10.91 -36.04 10.39
C ALA A 284 -9.42 -36.31 10.68
N CYS A 285 -8.83 -35.66 11.68
CA CYS A 285 -7.47 -35.94 12.13
C CYS A 285 -7.29 -37.41 12.55
N ILE A 286 -8.23 -37.96 13.35
CA ILE A 286 -8.20 -39.37 13.77
C ILE A 286 -8.29 -40.31 12.55
N LYS A 287 -9.17 -40.01 11.59
CA LYS A 287 -9.29 -40.78 10.34
C LYS A 287 -8.00 -40.75 9.53
N SER A 288 -7.37 -39.60 9.38
CA SER A 288 -6.09 -39.45 8.67
C SER A 288 -4.96 -40.28 9.29
N ILE A 289 -4.88 -40.34 10.63
CA ILE A 289 -3.94 -41.24 11.35
C ILE A 289 -4.25 -42.70 11.02
N SER A 290 -5.54 -43.09 11.07
CA SER A 290 -5.94 -44.49 10.84
C SER A 290 -5.64 -44.97 9.41
N ALA A 291 -5.79 -44.10 8.41
CA ALA A 291 -5.58 -44.43 7.00
C ALA A 291 -4.09 -44.51 6.61
N ASN A 292 -3.23 -43.68 7.23
CA ASN A 292 -1.81 -43.54 6.87
C ASN A 292 -0.84 -43.97 7.98
N ARG A 293 -1.28 -44.89 8.85
CA ARG A 293 -0.60 -45.25 10.10
C ARG A 293 0.90 -45.55 9.95
N ASN A 294 1.32 -46.30 8.93
CA ASN A 294 2.71 -46.74 8.79
C ASN A 294 3.64 -45.63 8.29
N ASN A 295 3.17 -44.76 7.38
CA ASN A 295 4.00 -43.68 6.83
C ASN A 295 3.99 -42.44 7.74
N PHE A 296 2.83 -42.16 8.35
CA PHE A 296 2.64 -40.96 9.16
C PHE A 296 3.38 -41.02 10.50
N LEU A 297 3.38 -42.18 11.18
CA LEU A 297 4.06 -42.34 12.48
C LEU A 297 5.59 -42.31 12.39
N ILE A 298 6.15 -42.44 11.19
CA ILE A 298 7.60 -42.38 10.93
C ILE A 298 8.02 -40.98 10.46
N SER A 299 7.07 -40.12 10.10
CA SER A 299 7.32 -38.77 9.59
C SER A 299 8.01 -37.87 10.64
N ASN A 300 8.87 -36.96 10.18
CA ASN A 300 9.54 -35.99 11.06
C ASN A 300 8.52 -35.07 11.74
N GLU A 301 7.45 -34.74 11.02
CA GLU A 301 6.34 -33.90 11.45
C GLU A 301 5.58 -34.52 12.63
N TRP A 302 5.35 -35.83 12.61
CA TRP A 302 4.74 -36.55 13.73
C TRP A 302 5.68 -36.63 14.94
N ASN A 303 6.97 -36.86 14.72
CA ASN A 303 7.96 -36.92 15.80
C ASN A 303 8.08 -35.56 16.52
N GLU A 304 8.07 -34.46 15.76
CA GLU A 304 8.04 -33.10 16.30
C GLU A 304 6.74 -32.82 17.07
N PHE A 305 5.59 -33.20 16.50
CA PHE A 305 4.29 -33.06 17.18
C PHE A 305 4.24 -33.83 18.50
N LYS A 306 4.70 -35.09 18.50
CA LYS A 306 4.77 -35.93 19.70
C LYS A 306 5.67 -35.32 20.78
N GLY A 307 6.82 -34.75 20.37
CA GLY A 307 7.75 -34.09 21.28
C GLY A 307 7.14 -32.85 21.94
N ASN A 308 6.42 -32.03 21.18
CA ASN A 308 5.85 -30.77 21.66
C ASN A 308 4.48 -30.95 22.35
N ASN A 309 3.72 -32.00 22.04
CA ASN A 309 2.34 -32.20 22.47
C ASN A 309 2.05 -33.65 22.89
N SER A 310 2.89 -34.22 23.76
CA SER A 310 2.81 -35.64 24.16
C SER A 310 1.43 -36.12 24.66
N PRO A 311 0.67 -35.38 25.51
CA PRO A 311 -0.65 -35.82 25.97
C PRO A 311 -1.67 -35.92 24.83
N MET A 312 -1.62 -34.97 23.89
CA MET A 312 -2.52 -34.91 22.75
C MET A 312 -2.23 -36.02 21.73
N ALA A 313 -0.94 -36.27 21.47
CA ALA A 313 -0.52 -37.37 20.61
C ALA A 313 -0.99 -38.72 21.17
N ILE A 314 -0.91 -38.93 22.49
CA ILE A 314 -1.39 -40.14 23.15
C ILE A 314 -2.92 -40.28 22.98
N GLN A 315 -3.70 -39.24 23.27
CA GLN A 315 -5.16 -39.29 23.13
C GLN A 315 -5.62 -39.55 21.68
N LEU A 316 -4.95 -38.96 20.69
CA LEU A 316 -5.24 -39.17 19.28
C LEU A 316 -4.94 -40.61 18.86
N LEU A 317 -3.80 -41.18 19.31
CA LEU A 317 -3.44 -42.57 19.05
C LEU A 317 -4.42 -43.55 19.70
N GLU A 318 -4.80 -43.34 20.96
CA GLU A 318 -5.78 -44.16 21.66
C GLU A 318 -7.14 -44.15 20.95
N SER A 319 -7.55 -42.98 20.45
CA SER A 319 -8.81 -42.83 19.72
C SER A 319 -8.75 -43.50 18.34
N ALA A 320 -7.62 -43.38 17.63
CA ALA A 320 -7.41 -44.06 16.35
C ALA A 320 -7.38 -45.60 16.52
N LEU A 321 -6.80 -46.10 17.61
CA LEU A 321 -6.79 -47.53 17.96
C LEU A 321 -8.20 -48.08 18.21
N LYS A 322 -9.01 -47.38 19.02
CA LYS A 322 -10.39 -47.77 19.34
C LYS A 322 -11.28 -47.84 18.09
N ASN A 323 -11.06 -46.97 17.11
CA ASN A 323 -11.80 -46.97 15.85
C ASN A 323 -11.35 -48.08 14.88
N SER A 324 -10.12 -48.60 15.03
CA SER A 324 -9.65 -49.74 14.23
C SER A 324 -10.20 -51.09 14.70
N THR A 325 -10.53 -51.22 16.00
CA THR A 325 -11.12 -52.45 16.56
C THR A 325 -12.62 -52.57 16.31
N SER A 326 -13.34 -51.47 16.07
CA SER A 326 -14.77 -51.51 15.72
C SER A 326 -15.06 -51.82 14.25
N ALA A 327 -14.05 -51.81 13.37
CA ALA A 327 -14.17 -52.20 11.96
C ALA A 327 -13.94 -53.70 11.70
N LEU A 328 -13.66 -54.49 12.75
CA LEU A 328 -13.35 -55.92 12.70
C LEU A 328 -14.40 -56.80 13.41
N CYS A 329 -15.58 -56.26 13.73
CA CYS A 329 -16.74 -57.01 14.25
C CYS A 329 -17.93 -56.91 13.30
#